data_AF-A0A9X1Y9K7-F1
#
_entry.id   AF-A0A9X1Y9K7-F1
#
_cell.length_a   1.000
_cell.length_b   1.000
_cell.length_c   1.000
_cell.angle_alpha   90.00
_cell.angle_beta   90.00
_cell.angle_gamma   90.00
#
_symmetry.space_group_name_H-M   'P 1'
#
loop_
_entity.id
_entity.type
_entity.pdbx_description
1 polymer ?
#
loop_
_entity_poly.entity_id
_entity_poly.type
_entity_poly.pdbx_seq_one_letter_code
_entity_poly.pdbx_strand_id
1 'polypeptide(L)'
;MPAPLSRQHPAACLLLLLIGCAAGGNAEYAVLPPDARIGAGDPARGAILSTAYGFGTPASVAGNPAEAARLAAQLEYLATEIPDGARWREFSPLAGLELRQARAEMRQALGIAPGAPPQAVIDALYAAAARLRVGDAAGAARALAVPGVFPAGEATLARLSALPTLPRSAHATALAEAELRRMDQNDHNGGGGGGGGGGGGGRGA
;
A
#
# COMPACT_ATOMS: atom_id res chain seq x y z
N MET A 1 -84.08 12.29 4.25
CA MET A 1 -83.38 12.23 5.54
C MET A 1 -83.04 10.78 5.87
N PRO A 2 -81.75 10.42 5.82
CA PRO A 2 -81.19 9.45 6.75
C PRO A 2 -80.03 10.02 7.58
N ALA A 3 -79.89 9.47 8.79
CA ALA A 3 -78.92 9.75 9.84
C ALA A 3 -77.57 9.01 9.60
N PRO A 4 -76.55 9.17 10.48
CA PRO A 4 -75.13 9.13 10.15
C PRO A 4 -74.46 7.76 10.34
N LEU A 5 -73.27 7.60 9.73
CA LEU A 5 -72.29 6.59 10.13
C LEU A 5 -70.92 7.22 10.33
N SER A 6 -70.56 7.35 11.60
CA SER A 6 -69.20 7.42 12.10
C SER A 6 -68.52 6.06 11.94
N ARG A 7 -67.23 6.05 11.55
CA ARG A 7 -66.27 5.02 12.00
C ARG A 7 -64.84 5.54 11.93
N GLN A 8 -64.22 5.51 13.09
CA GLN A 8 -62.84 5.89 13.38
C GLN A 8 -61.89 4.69 13.19
N HIS A 9 -60.68 5.03 12.71
CA HIS A 9 -59.33 4.41 12.88
C HIS A 9 -59.13 2.91 12.59
N PRO A 10 -58.01 2.54 11.94
CA PRO A 10 -56.77 2.40 12.73
C PRO A 10 -55.50 2.94 12.06
N ALA A 11 -54.59 3.31 12.95
CA ALA A 11 -53.17 3.50 12.71
C ALA A 11 -52.57 2.33 11.93
N ALA A 12 -51.87 2.62 10.83
CA ALA A 12 -50.92 1.69 10.24
C ALA A 12 -49.87 2.45 9.43
N CYS A 13 -48.65 2.39 9.95
CA CYS A 13 -47.41 2.35 9.20
C CYS A 13 -47.11 3.49 8.23
N LEU A 14 -46.42 4.53 8.73
CA LEU A 14 -45.45 5.25 7.90
C LEU A 14 -44.22 5.66 8.73
N LEU A 15 -43.59 4.68 9.38
CA LEU A 15 -42.18 4.75 9.78
C LEU A 15 -41.36 4.28 8.56
N LEU A 16 -41.02 5.20 7.65
CA LEU A 16 -40.11 4.92 6.53
C LEU A 16 -38.81 5.72 6.73
N LEU A 17 -37.78 4.94 7.08
CA LEU A 17 -36.40 5.02 6.57
C LEU A 17 -35.50 6.16 7.06
N LEU A 18 -35.03 6.02 8.29
CA LEU A 18 -33.68 6.42 8.70
C LEU A 18 -32.70 5.26 8.42
N ILE A 19 -32.24 5.11 7.18
CA ILE A 19 -31.08 4.24 6.85
C ILE A 19 -30.23 4.97 5.82
N GLY A 20 -29.10 5.52 6.26
CA GLY A 20 -28.20 6.24 5.37
C GLY A 20 -26.95 6.74 6.06
N CYS A 21 -26.33 5.92 6.92
CA CYS A 21 -24.98 6.21 7.41
C CYS A 21 -24.23 4.90 7.64
N ALA A 22 -23.68 4.35 6.55
CA ALA A 22 -22.63 3.36 6.60
C ALA A 22 -21.83 3.46 5.29
N ALA A 23 -21.10 4.56 5.11
CA ALA A 23 -19.93 4.55 4.24
C ALA A 23 -18.84 3.73 4.94
N GLY A 24 -19.03 2.41 5.00
CA GLY A 24 -17.95 1.48 5.29
C GLY A 24 -16.99 1.57 4.11
N GLY A 25 -15.87 2.27 4.30
CA GLY A 25 -14.77 2.20 3.37
C GLY A 25 -14.40 0.74 3.20
N ASN A 26 -14.57 0.21 2.00
CA ASN A 26 -14.08 -1.13 1.68
C ASN A 26 -12.56 -1.09 1.86
N ALA A 27 -12.05 -1.68 2.94
CA ALA A 27 -10.62 -1.93 3.10
C ALA A 27 -10.21 -2.80 1.90
N GLU A 28 -9.53 -2.17 0.94
CA GLU A 28 -9.00 -2.88 -0.21
C GLU A 28 -7.75 -3.60 0.28
N TYR A 29 -7.61 -4.89 -0.01
CA TYR A 29 -6.41 -5.65 0.32
C TYR A 29 -5.69 -5.99 -0.98
N ALA A 30 -4.36 -5.85 -1.00
CA ALA A 30 -3.54 -6.19 -2.15
C ALA A 30 -2.52 -7.28 -1.81
N VAL A 31 -2.23 -8.16 -2.77
CA VAL A 31 -1.27 -9.27 -2.63
C VAL A 31 -0.16 -9.11 -3.68
N LEU A 32 1.11 -9.24 -3.24
CA LEU A 32 2.24 -9.29 -4.17
C LEU A 32 2.23 -10.59 -4.99
N PRO A 33 2.47 -10.53 -6.31
CA PRO A 33 2.69 -11.71 -7.14
C PRO A 33 3.80 -12.63 -6.58
N PRO A 34 3.74 -13.96 -6.81
CA PRO A 34 4.74 -14.89 -6.26
C PRO A 34 6.19 -14.60 -6.67
N ASP A 35 6.38 -14.07 -7.88
CA ASP A 35 7.67 -13.69 -8.46
C ASP A 35 8.20 -12.33 -7.95
N ALA A 36 7.37 -11.55 -7.25
CA ALA A 36 7.78 -10.34 -6.55
C ALA A 36 8.47 -10.60 -5.21
N ARG A 37 8.37 -11.83 -4.67
CA ARG A 37 9.00 -12.23 -3.41
C ARG A 37 10.45 -12.65 -3.65
N ILE A 38 11.39 -11.77 -3.30
CA ILE A 38 12.82 -12.12 -3.29
C ILE A 38 13.17 -12.70 -1.90
N GLY A 39 13.31 -14.02 -1.82
CA GLY A 39 13.76 -14.74 -0.61
C GLY A 39 12.64 -15.19 0.36
N ALA A 40 13.04 -15.73 1.51
CA ALA A 40 12.14 -16.22 2.57
C ALA A 40 11.72 -15.14 3.60
N GLY A 41 11.98 -13.86 3.29
CA GLY A 41 11.67 -12.74 4.17
C GLY A 41 10.23 -12.23 4.03
N ASP A 42 9.80 -11.40 4.97
CA ASP A 42 8.51 -10.70 4.91
C ASP A 42 8.47 -9.78 3.67
N PRO A 43 7.53 -9.99 2.72
CA PRO A 43 7.43 -9.20 1.49
C PRO A 43 7.21 -7.72 1.75
N ALA A 44 6.51 -7.34 2.81
CA ALA A 44 6.28 -5.93 3.11
C ALA A 44 7.51 -5.25 3.72
N ARG A 45 8.28 -5.97 4.53
CA ARG A 45 9.58 -5.47 5.00
C ARG A 45 10.50 -5.19 3.82
N GLY A 46 10.56 -6.11 2.86
CA GLY A 46 11.31 -5.92 1.61
C GLY A 46 10.79 -4.73 0.78
N ALA A 47 9.48 -4.56 0.69
CA ALA A 47 8.87 -3.42 0.02
C ALA A 47 9.21 -2.08 0.69
N ILE A 48 9.16 -1.99 2.02
CA ILE A 48 9.55 -0.78 2.78
C ILE A 48 10.99 -0.40 2.47
N LEU A 49 11.93 -1.34 2.63
CA LEU A 49 13.36 -1.07 2.47
C LEU A 49 13.70 -0.70 1.01
N SER A 50 13.13 -1.41 0.04
CA SER A 50 13.41 -1.12 -1.37
C SER A 50 12.82 0.20 -1.83
N THR A 51 11.59 0.53 -1.41
CA THR A 51 10.96 1.81 -1.78
C THR A 51 11.64 3.00 -1.11
N ALA A 52 12.03 2.88 0.16
CA ALA A 52 12.82 3.91 0.85
C ALA A 52 14.14 4.19 0.12
N TYR A 53 14.87 3.14 -0.26
CA TYR A 53 16.10 3.28 -1.04
C TYR A 53 15.86 3.89 -2.42
N GLY A 54 14.92 3.32 -3.18
CA GLY A 54 14.67 3.68 -4.58
C GLY A 54 14.15 5.11 -4.75
N PHE A 55 13.23 5.56 -3.90
CA PHE A 55 12.74 6.95 -3.95
C PHE A 55 13.65 7.94 -3.24
N GLY A 56 14.38 7.51 -2.20
CA GLY A 56 15.39 8.33 -1.54
C GLY A 56 16.63 8.60 -2.40
N THR A 57 16.92 7.72 -3.37
CA THR A 57 18.06 7.84 -4.29
C THR A 57 17.57 7.75 -5.75
N PRO A 58 17.01 8.84 -6.34
CA PRO A 58 16.45 8.79 -7.70
C PRO A 58 17.43 8.32 -8.78
N ALA A 59 18.73 8.54 -8.59
CA ALA A 59 19.77 8.04 -9.49
C ALA A 59 19.83 6.49 -9.55
N SER A 60 19.35 5.79 -8.52
CA SER A 60 19.33 4.31 -8.49
C SER A 60 18.28 3.70 -9.44
N VAL A 61 17.29 4.49 -9.85
CA VAL A 61 16.18 4.06 -10.72
C VAL A 61 16.17 4.75 -12.09
N ALA A 62 17.02 5.77 -12.26
CA ALA A 62 17.12 6.52 -13.50
C ALA A 62 17.51 5.61 -14.68
N GLY A 63 16.73 5.65 -15.76
CA GLY A 63 16.97 4.81 -16.95
C GLY A 63 16.69 3.32 -16.73
N ASN A 64 16.14 2.92 -15.58
CA ASN A 64 15.76 1.53 -15.30
C ASN A 64 14.24 1.41 -15.10
N PRO A 65 13.46 1.33 -16.20
CA PRO A 65 11.99 1.27 -16.11
C PRO A 65 11.48 0.01 -15.42
N ALA A 66 12.24 -1.09 -15.45
CA ALA A 66 11.85 -2.33 -14.77
C ALA A 66 11.85 -2.14 -13.25
N GLU A 67 12.90 -1.50 -12.73
CA GLU A 67 13.01 -1.20 -11.30
C GLU A 67 12.03 -0.11 -10.87
N ALA A 68 11.85 0.94 -11.68
CA ALA A 68 10.84 1.97 -11.44
C ALA A 68 9.42 1.36 -11.33
N ALA A 69 9.07 0.42 -12.21
CA ALA A 69 7.78 -0.26 -12.19
C ALA A 69 7.62 -1.11 -10.92
N ARG A 70 8.67 -1.85 -10.53
CA ARG A 70 8.69 -2.64 -9.29
C ARG A 70 8.48 -1.77 -8.05
N LEU A 71 9.18 -0.64 -7.95
CA LEU A 71 9.06 0.28 -6.82
C LEU A 71 7.68 0.94 -6.77
N ALA A 72 7.12 1.33 -7.91
CA ALA A 72 5.75 1.84 -7.99
C ALA A 72 4.73 0.78 -7.52
N ALA A 73 4.88 -0.48 -7.92
CA ALA A 73 4.00 -1.57 -7.47
C ALA A 73 4.13 -1.82 -5.95
N GLN A 74 5.34 -1.76 -5.41
CA GLN A 74 5.56 -1.90 -3.97
C GLN A 74 4.97 -0.73 -3.18
N LEU A 75 5.08 0.50 -3.67
CA LEU A 75 4.44 1.66 -3.04
C LEU A 75 2.91 1.54 -3.03
N GLU A 76 2.30 1.09 -4.14
CA GLU A 76 0.87 0.79 -4.21
C GLU A 76 0.46 -0.24 -3.16
N TYR A 77 1.24 -1.31 -3.01
CA TYR A 77 1.00 -2.32 -1.97
C TYR A 77 1.10 -1.73 -0.56
N LEU A 78 2.18 -0.99 -0.25
CA LEU A 78 2.38 -0.41 1.09
C LEU A 78 1.30 0.58 1.48
N ALA A 79 0.81 1.38 0.53
CA ALA A 79 -0.26 2.34 0.74
C ALA A 79 -1.63 1.69 1.02
N THR A 80 -1.75 0.39 0.78
CA THR A 80 -2.92 -0.44 1.09
C THR A 80 -2.68 -1.26 2.37
N GLU A 81 -1.50 -1.87 2.48
CA GLU A 81 -1.14 -2.79 3.55
C GLU A 81 -0.89 -2.10 4.90
N ILE A 82 -0.12 -1.02 4.94
CA ILE A 82 0.30 -0.38 6.21
C ILE A 82 -0.87 0.28 6.95
N PRO A 83 -1.79 1.00 6.28
CA PRO A 83 -2.89 1.65 7.01
C PRO A 83 -3.90 0.68 7.64
N ASP A 84 -4.14 -0.46 6.98
CA ASP A 84 -5.27 -1.35 7.31
C ASP A 84 -4.81 -2.71 7.87
N GLY A 85 -3.53 -3.07 7.72
CA GLY A 85 -2.99 -4.37 8.13
C GLY A 85 -2.82 -4.48 9.65
N ALA A 86 -3.40 -5.53 10.24
CA ALA A 86 -3.38 -5.77 11.70
C ALA A 86 -1.96 -5.92 12.30
N ARG A 87 -0.96 -6.28 11.48
CA ARG A 87 0.44 -6.36 11.91
C ARG A 87 1.12 -5.00 12.07
N TRP A 88 0.61 -3.96 11.41
CA TRP A 88 1.18 -2.61 11.43
C TRP A 88 0.52 -1.70 12.47
N ARG A 89 -0.25 -2.25 13.41
CA ARG A 89 -0.94 -1.47 14.45
C ARG A 89 0.00 -0.65 15.32
N GLU A 90 1.27 -1.04 15.41
CA GLU A 90 2.29 -0.28 16.12
C GLU A 90 2.84 0.90 15.33
N PHE A 91 2.69 0.92 14.00
CA PHE A 91 3.11 2.06 13.18
C PHE A 91 2.25 3.28 13.52
N SER A 92 2.87 4.45 13.47
CA SER A 92 2.13 5.71 13.55
C SER A 92 1.06 5.78 12.45
N PRO A 93 -0.20 6.17 12.77
CA PRO A 93 -1.24 6.41 11.76
C PRO A 93 -0.83 7.44 10.71
N LEU A 94 0.11 8.33 11.04
CA LEU A 94 0.70 9.28 10.10
C LEU A 94 1.42 8.56 8.95
N ALA A 95 2.14 7.46 9.20
CA ALA A 95 2.82 6.71 8.16
C ALA A 95 1.84 6.18 7.10
N GLY A 96 0.69 5.66 7.54
CA GLY A 96 -0.36 5.23 6.62
C GLY A 96 -0.98 6.39 5.82
N LEU A 97 -1.15 7.57 6.42
CA LEU A 97 -1.62 8.76 5.71
C LEU A 97 -0.62 9.23 4.65
N GLU A 98 0.65 9.32 5.00
CA GLU A 98 1.73 9.75 4.10
C GLU A 98 1.89 8.78 2.92
N LEU A 99 1.80 7.47 3.15
CA LEU A 99 1.85 6.46 2.07
C LEU A 99 0.69 6.59 1.08
N ARG A 100 -0.53 6.93 1.53
CA ARG A 100 -1.65 7.21 0.63
C ARG A 100 -1.43 8.47 -0.21
N GLN A 101 -0.79 9.50 0.35
CA GLN A 101 -0.42 10.70 -0.39
C GLN A 101 0.70 10.42 -1.41
N ALA A 102 1.71 9.64 -1.01
CA ALA A 102 2.76 9.16 -1.90
C ALA A 102 2.20 8.35 -3.07
N ARG A 103 1.24 7.46 -2.82
CA ARG A 103 0.51 6.74 -3.89
C ARG A 103 -0.15 7.71 -4.87
N ALA A 104 -0.81 8.75 -4.38
CA ALA A 104 -1.45 9.74 -5.25
C ALA A 104 -0.43 10.50 -6.13
N GLU A 105 0.71 10.92 -5.56
CA GLU A 105 1.83 11.53 -6.30
C GLU A 105 2.37 10.57 -7.37
N MET A 106 2.64 9.32 -7.00
CA MET A 106 3.12 8.29 -7.92
C MET A 106 2.14 8.05 -9.08
N ARG A 107 0.85 7.87 -8.77
CA ARG A 107 -0.19 7.67 -9.78
C ARG A 107 -0.26 8.86 -10.74
N GLN A 108 -0.19 10.08 -10.23
CA GLN A 108 -0.17 11.29 -11.06
C GLN A 108 1.06 11.31 -11.97
N ALA A 109 2.26 11.02 -11.44
CA ALA A 109 3.50 11.03 -12.19
C ALA A 109 3.52 9.98 -13.32
N LEU A 110 2.91 8.82 -13.10
CA LEU A 110 2.80 7.73 -14.07
C LEU A 110 1.58 7.85 -15.00
N GLY A 111 0.65 8.75 -14.67
CA GLY A 111 -0.66 8.91 -15.32
C GLY A 111 -1.58 7.71 -15.15
N ILE A 112 -1.54 7.10 -13.97
CA ILE A 112 -2.47 6.06 -13.53
C ILE A 112 -3.77 6.74 -13.12
N ALA A 113 -4.92 6.13 -13.45
CA ALA A 113 -6.20 6.65 -13.04
C ALA A 113 -6.29 6.73 -11.50
N PRO A 114 -6.74 7.85 -10.91
CA PRO A 114 -6.71 8.04 -9.45
C PRO A 114 -7.58 7.02 -8.71
N GLY A 115 -8.69 6.59 -9.31
CA GLY A 115 -9.60 5.57 -8.80
C GLY A 115 -9.29 4.15 -9.25
N ALA A 116 -8.13 3.89 -9.88
CA ALA A 116 -7.75 2.55 -10.30
C ALA A 116 -7.64 1.61 -9.08
N PRO A 117 -8.16 0.37 -9.14
CA PRO A 117 -7.98 -0.61 -8.07
C PRO A 117 -6.49 -0.92 -7.83
N PRO A 118 -5.94 -0.72 -6.63
CA PRO A 118 -4.57 -1.08 -6.25
C PRO A 118 -4.09 -2.43 -6.80
N GLN A 119 -4.88 -3.50 -6.68
CA GLN A 119 -4.45 -4.82 -7.16
C GLN A 119 -4.20 -4.82 -8.68
N ALA A 120 -5.09 -4.21 -9.45
CA ALA A 120 -4.94 -4.12 -10.91
C ALA A 120 -3.71 -3.28 -11.32
N VAL A 121 -3.39 -2.24 -10.55
CA VAL A 121 -2.17 -1.44 -10.74
C VAL A 121 -0.93 -2.27 -10.45
N ILE A 122 -0.91 -2.98 -9.31
CA ILE A 122 0.21 -3.82 -8.86
C ILE A 122 0.50 -4.93 -9.88
N ASP A 123 -0.53 -5.67 -10.31
CA ASP A 123 -0.39 -6.77 -11.26
C ASP A 123 0.18 -6.29 -12.61
N ALA A 124 -0.34 -5.17 -13.13
CA ALA A 124 0.12 -4.60 -14.39
C ALA A 124 1.57 -4.09 -14.31
N LEU A 125 1.95 -3.42 -13.22
CA LEU A 125 3.32 -2.92 -13.02
C LEU A 125 4.32 -4.07 -12.86
N TYR A 126 3.99 -5.13 -12.12
CA TYR A 126 4.86 -6.31 -12.02
C TYR A 126 4.95 -7.07 -13.34
N ALA A 127 3.84 -7.22 -14.07
CA ALA A 127 3.86 -7.82 -15.40
C ALA A 127 4.76 -7.00 -16.35
N ALA A 128 4.66 -5.67 -16.33
CA ALA A 128 5.53 -4.80 -17.12
C ALA A 128 7.00 -4.93 -16.70
N ALA A 129 7.31 -4.91 -15.40
CA ALA A 129 8.66 -5.10 -14.88
C ALA A 129 9.26 -6.44 -15.34
N ALA A 130 8.47 -7.52 -15.33
CA ALA A 130 8.90 -8.83 -15.79
C ALA A 130 9.26 -8.86 -17.28
N ARG A 131 8.47 -8.20 -18.13
CA ARG A 131 8.75 -8.06 -19.57
C ARG A 131 9.98 -7.21 -19.84
N LEU A 132 10.15 -6.10 -19.11
CA LEU A 132 11.31 -5.22 -19.26
C LEU A 132 12.62 -5.92 -18.88
N ARG A 133 12.62 -6.79 -17.86
CA ARG A 133 13.80 -7.58 -17.47
C ARG A 133 14.32 -8.51 -18.56
N VAL A 134 13.44 -8.96 -19.47
CA VAL A 134 13.82 -9.81 -20.61
C VAL A 134 13.90 -9.03 -21.93
N GLY A 135 13.87 -7.69 -21.88
CA GLY A 135 13.96 -6.82 -23.05
C GLY A 135 12.68 -6.70 -23.90
N ASP A 136 11.53 -7.20 -23.42
CA ASP A 136 10.25 -7.14 -24.14
C ASP A 136 9.50 -5.81 -23.85
N ALA A 137 10.00 -4.70 -24.41
CA ALA A 137 9.40 -3.38 -24.22
C ALA A 137 7.95 -3.31 -24.75
N ALA A 138 7.67 -3.94 -25.91
CA ALA A 138 6.32 -3.98 -26.47
C ALA A 138 5.35 -4.79 -25.58
N GLY A 139 5.80 -5.89 -24.98
CA GLY A 139 5.04 -6.63 -23.99
C GLY A 139 4.80 -5.85 -22.71
N ALA A 140 5.77 -5.05 -22.27
CA ALA A 140 5.60 -4.17 -21.12
C ALA A 140 4.52 -3.10 -21.38
N ALA A 141 4.54 -2.44 -22.54
CA ALA A 141 3.52 -1.47 -22.91
C ALA A 141 2.12 -2.10 -22.99
N ARG A 142 2.01 -3.32 -23.53
CA ARG A 142 0.74 -4.08 -23.53
C ARG A 142 0.26 -4.43 -22.12
N ALA A 143 1.17 -4.82 -21.23
CA ALA A 143 0.83 -5.09 -19.82
C ALA A 143 0.30 -3.83 -19.10
N LEU A 144 0.76 -2.65 -19.53
CA LEU A 144 0.30 -1.35 -19.04
C LEU A 144 -0.89 -0.80 -19.86
N ALA A 145 -1.50 -1.55 -20.77
CA ALA A 145 -2.64 -1.10 -21.57
C ALA A 145 -3.98 -1.54 -20.95
N VAL A 146 -4.11 -1.46 -19.63
CA VAL A 146 -5.32 -1.91 -18.90
C VAL A 146 -6.37 -0.79 -18.88
N PRO A 147 -7.55 -0.97 -19.51
CA PRO A 147 -8.59 0.04 -19.54
C PRO A 147 -9.04 0.48 -18.15
N GLY A 148 -9.20 1.79 -17.94
CA GLY A 148 -9.61 2.36 -16.65
C GLY A 148 -8.53 2.38 -15.56
N VAL A 149 -7.38 1.74 -15.79
CA VAL A 149 -6.22 1.74 -14.88
C VAL A 149 -5.12 2.62 -15.45
N PHE A 150 -4.70 2.33 -16.68
CA PHE A 150 -3.67 3.06 -17.42
C PHE A 150 -4.28 3.57 -18.74
N PRO A 151 -4.61 4.86 -18.83
CA PRO A 151 -5.20 5.43 -20.04
C PRO A 151 -4.29 5.31 -21.29
N ALA A 152 -2.97 5.23 -21.10
CA ALA A 152 -2.00 5.10 -22.18
C ALA A 152 -0.74 4.35 -21.72
N GLY A 153 -0.69 3.03 -21.98
CA GLY A 153 0.41 2.16 -21.53
C GLY A 153 1.80 2.58 -22.02
N GLU A 154 1.93 2.97 -23.29
CA GLU A 154 3.18 3.51 -23.86
C GLU A 154 3.64 4.79 -23.14
N ALA A 155 2.70 5.69 -22.83
CA ALA A 155 3.03 6.92 -22.10
C ALA A 155 3.46 6.63 -20.66
N THR A 156 2.83 5.66 -20.00
CA THR A 156 3.26 5.18 -18.68
C THR A 156 4.66 4.55 -18.76
N LEU A 157 4.95 3.75 -19.77
CA LEU A 157 6.27 3.16 -19.97
C LEU A 157 7.36 4.23 -20.19
N ALA A 158 7.06 5.26 -20.98
CA ALA A 158 7.96 6.39 -21.16
C ALA A 158 8.24 7.13 -19.84
N ARG A 159 7.21 7.34 -19.01
CA ARG A 159 7.35 7.96 -17.68
C ARG A 159 8.15 7.09 -16.72
N LEU A 160 7.98 5.76 -16.75
CA LEU A 160 8.79 4.83 -15.95
C LEU A 160 10.27 4.90 -16.33
N SER A 161 10.58 5.10 -17.61
CA SER A 161 11.96 5.22 -18.10
C SER A 161 12.63 6.54 -17.70
N ALA A 162 11.82 7.57 -17.44
CA ALA A 162 12.25 8.91 -17.07
C ALA A 162 11.51 9.37 -15.79
N LEU A 163 11.49 8.52 -14.76
CA LEU A 163 10.73 8.78 -13.55
C LEU A 163 11.23 10.08 -12.89
N PRO A 164 10.37 11.09 -12.67
CA PRO A 164 10.78 12.32 -12.00
C PRO A 164 11.08 12.03 -10.52
N THR A 165 11.70 13.00 -9.85
CA THR A 165 11.82 12.94 -8.38
C THR A 165 10.42 13.00 -7.76
N LEU A 166 10.16 12.11 -6.79
CA LEU A 166 8.87 11.98 -6.10
C LEU A 166 9.06 12.29 -4.61
N PRO A 167 9.06 13.58 -4.22
CA PRO A 167 9.43 13.99 -2.86
C PRO A 167 8.47 13.44 -1.79
N ARG A 168 7.17 13.34 -2.06
CA ARG A 168 6.24 12.74 -1.07
C ARG A 168 6.48 11.24 -0.94
N SER A 169 6.74 10.56 -2.06
CA SER A 169 7.08 9.14 -2.08
C SER A 169 8.37 8.84 -1.32
N ALA A 170 9.40 9.66 -1.51
CA ALA A 170 10.65 9.55 -0.75
C ALA A 170 10.42 9.78 0.75
N HIS A 171 9.66 10.81 1.12
CA HIS A 171 9.35 11.10 2.52
C HIS A 171 8.57 9.98 3.21
N ALA A 172 7.45 9.54 2.60
CA ALA A 172 6.56 8.55 3.17
C ALA A 172 7.25 7.18 3.36
N THR A 173 8.08 6.78 2.40
CA THR A 173 8.79 5.49 2.47
C THR A 173 9.95 5.53 3.46
N ALA A 174 10.64 6.66 3.60
CA ALA A 174 11.61 6.88 4.68
C ALA A 174 10.95 6.85 6.07
N LEU A 175 9.74 7.43 6.21
CA LEU A 175 8.97 7.35 7.45
C LEU A 175 8.57 5.90 7.78
N ALA A 176 8.09 5.14 6.79
CA ALA A 176 7.77 3.73 6.98
C ALA A 176 9.00 2.90 7.37
N GLU A 177 10.18 3.19 6.80
CA GLU A 177 11.44 2.56 7.20
C GLU A 177 11.83 2.90 8.66
N ALA A 178 11.65 4.16 9.07
CA ALA A 178 11.91 4.57 10.45
C ALA A 178 10.99 3.84 11.45
N GLU A 179 9.70 3.71 11.13
CA GLU A 179 8.74 2.95 11.94
C GLU A 179 9.07 1.47 12.01
N LEU A 180 9.49 0.87 10.89
CA LEU A 180 9.94 -0.52 10.85
C LEU A 180 11.13 -0.74 11.81
N ARG A 181 12.14 0.14 11.76
CA ARG A 181 13.30 0.06 12.65
C ARG A 181 12.92 0.25 14.12
N ARG A 182 11.95 1.12 14.42
CA ARG A 182 11.44 1.33 15.79
C ARG A 182 10.73 0.07 16.31
N MET A 183 9.88 -0.54 15.50
CA MET A 183 9.20 -1.80 15.82
C MET A 183 10.21 -2.92 16.09
N ASP A 184 11.17 -3.10 15.19
CA ASP A 184 12.25 -4.10 15.36
C ASP A 184 12.99 -3.90 16.69
N GLN A 185 13.32 -2.66 17.08
CA GLN A 185 14.01 -2.37 18.36
C GLN A 185 13.16 -2.74 19.58
N ASN A 186 11.85 -2.53 19.54
CA ASN A 186 10.96 -2.89 20.64
C ASN A 186 10.87 -4.41 20.80
N ASP A 187 10.82 -5.16 19.70
CA ASP A 187 10.80 -6.63 19.73
C ASP A 187 12.06 -7.20 20.39
N HIS A 188 13.24 -6.64 20.05
CA HIS A 188 14.52 -7.06 20.66
C HIS A 188 14.57 -6.73 22.16
N ASN A 189 14.05 -5.57 22.57
CA ASN A 189 14.03 -5.17 23.98
C ASN A 189 12.97 -5.92 24.82
N GLY A 190 11.84 -6.27 24.22
CA GLY A 190 10.76 -7.03 24.85
C GLY A 190 11.07 -8.52 25.04
N GLY A 191 11.93 -9.10 24.20
CA GLY A 191 12.35 -10.50 24.29
C GLY A 191 13.47 -10.80 25.30
N GLY A 192 14.16 -9.78 25.83
CA GLY A 192 15.37 -9.95 26.66
C GLY A 192 15.17 -9.91 28.19
N GLY A 193 13.93 -9.72 28.67
CA GLY A 193 13.62 -9.44 30.08
C GLY A 193 13.40 -10.65 31.00
N GLY A 194 13.96 -11.83 30.69
CA GLY A 194 13.69 -13.04 31.48
C GLY A 194 14.83 -14.06 31.46
N GLY A 195 15.82 -13.91 32.34
CA GLY A 195 16.76 -15.00 32.64
C GLY A 195 18.15 -14.54 33.07
N GLY A 196 18.40 -14.49 34.38
CA GLY A 196 19.73 -14.22 34.92
C GLY A 196 19.79 -14.13 36.44
N GLY A 197 19.03 -14.98 37.15
CA GLY A 197 19.18 -15.14 38.59
C GLY A 197 20.44 -15.95 38.93
N GLY A 198 21.13 -15.53 40.00
CA GLY A 198 21.82 -16.42 40.94
C GLY A 198 23.14 -17.04 40.48
N GLY A 199 24.25 -16.51 41.00
CA GLY A 199 25.56 -17.14 40.88
C GLY A 199 26.56 -16.58 41.91
N GLY A 200 26.26 -16.76 43.20
CA GLY A 200 27.25 -16.56 44.25
C GLY A 200 28.40 -17.57 44.12
N GLY A 201 29.62 -17.12 44.38
CA GLY A 201 30.81 -17.99 44.37
C GLY A 201 32.02 -17.23 44.85
N GLY A 202 32.18 -17.14 46.17
CA GLY A 202 33.36 -16.55 46.79
C GLY A 202 34.62 -17.38 46.53
N ARG A 203 35.76 -16.68 46.45
CA ARG A 203 37.12 -17.15 46.73
C ARG A 203 37.82 -15.95 47.36
N GLY A 204 38.25 -15.98 48.63
CA GLY A 204 39.05 -17.03 49.25
C GLY A 204 40.50 -16.67 48.98
N ALA A 205 41.16 -16.14 50.01
CA ALA A 205 42.57 -15.72 50.04
C ALA A 205 43.54 -16.86 49.75
#